data_AF-A0A6J1WA28-F1
#
_entry.id   AF-A0A6J1WA28-F1
#
_cell.length_a   1.000
_cell.length_b   1.000
_cell.length_c   1.000
_cell.angle_alpha   90.00
_cell.angle_beta   90.00
_cell.angle_gamma   90.00
#
_symmetry.space_group_name_H-M   'P 1'
#
loop_
_entity.id
_entity.type
_entity.pdbx_description
1 polymer ?
#
loop_
_entity_poly.entity_id
_entity_poly.type
_entity_poly.pdbx_seq_one_letter_code
_entity_poly.pdbx_strand_id
1 'polypeptide(L)'
;GVEVLNGKIQDVYKLPSPIPCQTNPAGEPINLRIPFPPASKEETKGAAETTSEAVPSMSTLIYKNMERWKKIRQRWKEASQKNQLRYAESMKILKEMYERQ
;
A
#
# COMPACT_ATOMS: atom_id res chain seq x y z
N GLY A 1 -22.26 -5.76 -17.90
CA GLY A 1 -21.69 -6.86 -18.69
C GLY A 1 -20.78 -6.25 -19.72
N VAL A 2 -19.54 -6.72 -19.83
CA VAL A 2 -18.67 -6.34 -20.94
C VAL A 2 -18.42 -7.63 -21.71
N GLU A 3 -19.07 -7.71 -22.86
CA GLU A 3 -18.98 -8.83 -23.77
C GLU A 3 -17.56 -8.94 -24.31
N VAL A 4 -16.98 -10.11 -24.10
CA VAL A 4 -15.70 -10.51 -24.69
C VAL A 4 -15.99 -10.88 -26.14
N LEU A 5 -15.81 -9.93 -27.06
CA LEU A 5 -15.94 -10.19 -28.49
C LEU A 5 -14.62 -9.94 -29.22
N ASN A 6 -14.03 -11.09 -29.57
CA ASN A 6 -13.58 -11.43 -30.92
C ASN A 6 -12.20 -10.91 -31.36
N GLY A 7 -11.40 -11.85 -31.89
CA GLY A 7 -10.00 -11.71 -32.32
C GLY A 7 -9.76 -10.80 -33.53
N LYS A 8 -10.18 -9.54 -33.46
CA LYS A 8 -9.69 -8.45 -34.31
C LYS A 8 -8.98 -7.44 -33.40
N ILE A 9 -7.76 -7.06 -33.78
CA ILE A 9 -6.93 -6.10 -33.06
C ILE A 9 -7.75 -4.82 -32.87
N GLN A 10 -8.18 -4.56 -31.64
CA GLN A 10 -9.02 -3.42 -31.32
C GLN A 10 -8.11 -2.31 -30.83
N ASP A 11 -8.08 -1.19 -31.55
CA ASP A 11 -7.30 -0.03 -31.15
C ASP A 11 -7.76 0.44 -29.77
N VAL A 12 -6.80 0.54 -28.84
CA VAL A 12 -7.06 0.95 -27.46
C VAL A 12 -6.91 2.47 -27.35
N TYR A 13 -8.03 3.19 -27.37
CA TYR A 13 -8.03 4.65 -27.21
C TYR A 13 -8.07 5.12 -25.75
N LYS A 14 -8.46 4.24 -24.81
CA LYS A 14 -8.55 4.52 -23.38
C LYS A 14 -8.25 3.26 -22.57
N LEU A 15 -7.52 3.40 -21.47
CA LEU A 15 -7.31 2.32 -20.51
C LEU A 15 -8.56 2.12 -19.63
N PRO A 16 -8.81 0.89 -19.14
CA PRO A 16 -9.91 0.62 -18.24
C PRO A 16 -9.73 1.38 -16.93
N SER A 17 -10.86 1.73 -16.31
CA SER A 17 -10.85 2.38 -14.99
C SER A 17 -10.27 1.43 -13.95
N PRO A 18 -9.43 1.91 -13.02
CA PRO A 18 -8.86 1.07 -11.99
C PRO A 18 -9.95 0.57 -11.05
N ILE A 19 -9.72 -0.59 -10.43
CA ILE A 19 -10.58 -1.12 -9.37
C ILE A 19 -10.72 -0.03 -8.28
N PRO A 20 -11.94 0.28 -7.78
CA PRO A 20 -12.12 1.27 -6.72
C PRO A 20 -11.29 0.97 -5.47
N CYS A 21 -10.89 2.01 -4.72
CA CYS A 21 -10.25 1.81 -3.42
C CYS A 21 -11.22 1.13 -2.44
N GLN A 22 -10.67 0.35 -1.51
CA GLN A 22 -11.42 -0.05 -0.32
C GLN A 22 -11.82 1.19 0.47
N THR A 23 -13.00 1.17 1.06
CA THR A 23 -13.50 2.23 1.93
C THR A 23 -13.22 1.90 3.39
N ASN A 24 -13.00 2.93 4.21
CA ASN A 24 -12.95 2.78 5.66
C ASN A 24 -14.38 2.60 6.22
N PRO A 25 -14.55 2.32 7.53
CA PRO A 25 -15.88 2.20 8.14
C PRO A 25 -16.76 3.45 8.02
N ALA A 26 -16.16 4.62 7.80
CA ALA A 26 -16.85 5.89 7.54
C ALA A 26 -17.23 6.09 6.06
N GLY A 27 -16.94 5.10 5.19
CA GLY A 27 -17.25 5.15 3.76
C GLY A 27 -16.24 5.93 2.91
N GLU A 28 -15.16 6.44 3.50
CA GLU A 28 -14.15 7.22 2.77
C GLU A 28 -13.13 6.31 2.07
N PRO A 29 -12.69 6.64 0.85
CA PRO A 29 -11.67 5.87 0.14
C PRO A 29 -10.35 5.84 0.92
N ILE A 30 -9.83 4.64 1.15
CA ILE A 30 -8.51 4.47 1.77
C ILE A 30 -7.44 4.84 0.74
N ASN A 31 -6.57 5.77 1.10
CA ASN A 31 -5.42 6.12 0.28
C ASN A 31 -4.35 5.02 0.35
N LEU A 32 -4.23 4.23 -0.71
CA LEU A 32 -3.26 3.14 -0.80
C LEU A 32 -1.85 3.61 -1.25
N ARG A 33 -1.69 4.87 -1.64
CA ARG A 33 -0.39 5.40 -2.09
C ARG A 33 0.55 5.66 -0.92
N ILE A 34 -0.01 5.98 0.26
CA ILE A 34 0.74 6.29 1.47
C ILE A 34 0.15 5.45 2.60
N PRO A 35 0.88 4.46 3.14
CA PRO A 35 0.37 3.66 4.26
C PRO A 35 0.22 4.51 5.51
N PHE A 36 -0.77 4.19 6.33
CA PHE A 36 -0.94 4.83 7.64
C PHE A 36 0.31 4.60 8.51
N PRO A 37 0.81 5.63 9.21
CA PRO A 37 1.97 5.50 10.06
C PRO A 37 1.76 4.37 11.08
N PRO A 38 2.76 3.51 11.34
CA PRO A 38 2.64 2.54 12.40
C PRO A 38 2.46 3.29 13.72
N ALA A 39 1.45 2.90 14.51
CA ALA A 39 1.24 3.44 15.85
C ALA A 39 2.57 3.37 16.62
N SER A 40 3.11 4.53 17.00
CA SER A 40 4.28 4.55 17.85
C SER A 40 3.82 4.14 19.25
N LYS A 41 4.56 3.22 19.88
CA LYS A 41 4.27 2.83 21.28
C LYS A 41 4.44 4.00 22.24
N GLU A 42 5.07 5.09 21.79
CA GLU A 42 5.31 6.31 22.57
C GLU A 42 4.09 7.24 22.55
N GLU A 43 3.34 7.33 21.46
CA GLU A 43 2.10 8.13 21.40
C GLU A 43 0.97 7.55 22.27
N THR A 44 1.02 6.26 22.62
CA THR A 44 0.07 5.63 23.56
C THR A 44 0.47 5.79 25.03
N LYS A 45 1.68 6.29 25.34
CA LYS A 45 2.11 6.59 26.73
C LYS A 45 1.67 7.99 27.18
N GLY A 46 0.63 8.56 26.56
CA GLY A 46 -0.14 9.65 27.15
C GLY A 46 -1.13 9.08 28.17
N ALA A 47 -0.77 9.18 29.45
CA ALA A 47 -1.51 8.74 30.63
C ALA A 47 -1.31 7.27 31.06
N ALA A 48 -0.80 7.12 32.29
CA ALA A 48 -0.68 5.88 33.08
C ALA A 48 0.40 4.87 32.64
N GLU A 49 1.65 5.12 33.03
CA GLU A 49 2.37 4.23 33.95
C GLU A 49 3.76 4.79 34.25
N THR A 50 3.87 5.42 35.42
CA THR A 50 5.14 5.66 36.11
C THR A 50 5.66 4.33 36.65
N THR A 51 6.14 3.46 35.78
CA THR A 51 7.06 2.41 36.20
C THR A 51 8.44 2.81 35.73
N SER A 52 9.41 2.76 36.65
CA SER A 52 10.81 3.08 36.43
C SER A 52 11.44 2.11 35.41
N GLU A 53 11.09 2.25 34.13
CA GLU A 53 11.83 1.60 33.04
C GLU A 53 13.21 2.26 33.01
N ALA A 54 14.23 1.50 33.42
CA ALA A 54 15.62 1.89 33.28
C ALA A 54 15.88 2.48 31.88
N VAL A 55 16.65 3.57 31.83
CA VAL A 55 16.98 4.25 30.57
C VAL A 55 17.49 3.20 29.57
N PRO A 56 16.83 3.03 28.41
CA PRO A 56 17.21 2.00 27.46
C PRO A 56 18.63 2.26 26.96
N SER A 57 19.41 1.19 26.84
CA SER A 57 20.75 1.29 26.27
C SER A 57 20.69 1.75 24.80
N MET A 58 21.77 2.37 24.34
CA MET A 58 21.90 2.82 22.95
C MET A 58 21.70 1.66 21.95
N SER A 59 22.25 0.47 22.25
CA SER A 59 22.04 -0.72 21.42
C SER A 59 20.56 -1.13 21.34
N THR A 60 19.83 -1.06 22.45
CA THR A 60 18.39 -1.32 22.49
C THR A 60 17.62 -0.34 21.61
N LEU A 61 17.96 0.94 21.66
CA LEU A 61 17.33 1.99 20.84
C LEU A 61 17.58 1.76 19.35
N ILE A 62 18.82 1.44 18.96
CA ILE A 62 19.17 1.13 17.56
C ILE A 62 18.35 -0.06 17.06
N TYR A 63 18.31 -1.16 17.82
CA TYR A 63 17.58 -2.36 17.40
C TYR A 63 16.08 -2.10 17.23
N LYS A 64 15.45 -1.42 18.21
CA LYS A 64 14.03 -1.02 18.13
C LYS A 64 13.76 -0.13 16.91
N ASN A 65 14.64 0.83 16.64
CA ASN A 65 14.53 1.69 15.46
C ASN A 65 14.64 0.87 14.15
N MET A 66 15.60 -0.05 14.06
CA MET A 66 15.74 -0.92 12.89
C MET A 66 14.49 -1.80 12.65
N GLU A 67 13.94 -2.38 13.71
CA GLU A 67 12.72 -3.18 13.64
C GLU A 67 11.53 -2.32 13.16
N ARG A 68 11.39 -1.10 13.69
CA ARG A 68 10.37 -0.14 13.26
C ARG A 68 10.51 0.20 11.78
N TRP A 69 11.71 0.52 11.32
CA TRP A 69 11.97 0.83 9.91
C TRP A 69 11.72 -0.36 8.99
N LYS A 70 12.01 -1.59 9.43
CA LYS A 70 11.64 -2.81 8.69
C LYS A 70 10.12 -2.89 8.49
N LYS A 71 9.34 -2.64 9.54
CA LYS A 71 7.86 -2.62 9.46
C LYS A 71 7.34 -1.50 8.56
N ILE A 72 7.91 -0.29 8.67
CA ILE A 72 7.55 0.85 7.81
C ILE A 72 7.77 0.48 6.34
N ARG A 73 8.97 0.04 5.98
CA ARG A 73 9.29 -0.34 4.59
C ARG A 73 8.37 -1.44 4.06
N GLN A 74 8.06 -2.44 4.89
CA GLN A 74 7.14 -3.51 4.53
C GLN A 74 5.72 -2.97 4.23
N ARG A 75 5.18 -2.08 5.06
CA ARG A 75 3.86 -1.46 4.81
C ARG A 75 3.84 -0.63 3.53
N TRP A 76 4.92 0.10 3.23
CA TRP A 76 5.05 0.83 1.98
C TRP A 76 5.04 -0.11 0.77
N LYS A 77 5.76 -1.22 0.85
CA LYS A 77 5.78 -2.25 -0.20
C LYS A 77 4.39 -2.82 -0.45
N GLU A 78 3.68 -3.21 0.62
CA GLU A 78 2.33 -3.78 0.53
C GLU A 78 1.30 -2.77 -0.01
N ALA A 79 1.33 -1.54 0.47
CA ALA A 79 0.42 -0.48 0.02
C ALA A 79 0.63 -0.17 -1.48
N SER A 80 1.90 -0.06 -1.90
CA SER A 80 2.27 0.11 -3.31
C SER A 80 1.78 -1.05 -4.16
N GLN A 81 2.00 -2.30 -3.71
CA GLN A 81 1.54 -3.50 -4.43
C GLN A 81 0.01 -3.50 -4.57
N LYS A 82 -0.73 -3.21 -3.50
CA LYS A 82 -2.20 -3.10 -3.55
C LYS A 82 -2.65 -2.01 -4.51
N ASN A 83 -1.98 -0.86 -4.51
CA ASN A 83 -2.28 0.22 -5.44
C ASN A 83 -2.01 -0.18 -6.89
N GLN A 84 -0.89 -0.86 -7.18
CA GLN A 84 -0.56 -1.35 -8.52
C GLN A 84 -1.58 -2.37 -9.03
N LEU A 85 -2.03 -3.29 -8.17
CA LEU A 85 -3.03 -4.31 -8.55
C LEU A 85 -4.36 -3.71 -9.03
N ARG A 86 -4.70 -2.49 -8.61
CA ARG A 86 -5.89 -1.78 -9.10
C ARG A 86 -5.83 -1.51 -10.61
N TYR A 87 -4.64 -1.45 -11.18
CA TYR A 87 -4.37 -1.19 -12.59
C TYR A 87 -3.95 -2.46 -13.35
N ALA A 88 -4.19 -3.66 -12.80
CA ALA A 88 -3.73 -4.92 -13.39
C ALA A 88 -4.25 -5.12 -14.84
N GLU A 89 -5.50 -4.77 -15.10
CA GLU A 89 -6.10 -4.86 -16.43
C GLU A 89 -5.46 -3.87 -17.41
N SER A 90 -5.29 -2.61 -16.99
CA SER A 90 -4.59 -1.59 -17.78
C SER A 90 -3.14 -2.04 -18.09
N MET A 91 -2.46 -2.63 -17.12
CA MET A 91 -1.09 -3.13 -17.28
C MET A 91 -1.02 -4.31 -18.25
N LYS A 92 -2.02 -5.21 -18.25
CA LYS A 92 -2.12 -6.30 -19.21
C LYS A 92 -2.22 -5.77 -20.64
N ILE A 93 -3.10 -4.79 -20.87
CA ILE A 93 -3.27 -4.15 -22.18
C ILE A 93 -1.98 -3.50 -22.65
N LEU A 94 -1.32 -2.72 -21.78
CA LEU A 94 -0.06 -2.05 -22.13
C LEU A 94 1.06 -3.04 -22.47
N LYS A 95 1.18 -4.15 -21.73
CA LYS A 95 2.15 -5.21 -22.03
C LYS A 95 1.87 -5.86 -23.38
N GLU A 96 0.62 -6.22 -23.62
CA GLU A 96 0.19 -6.82 -24.87
C GLU A 96 0.43 -5.88 -26.07
N MET A 97 0.24 -4.56 -25.91
CA MET A 97 0.57 -3.58 -26.95
C MET A 97 2.08 -3.49 -27.21
N TYR A 98 2.90 -3.53 -26.15
CA TYR A 98 4.36 -3.46 -26.26
C TYR A 98 4.94 -4.71 -26.93
N GLU A 99 4.48 -5.91 -26.54
CA GLU A 99 4.98 -7.19 -27.07
C GLU A 99 4.58 -7.45 -28.53
N ARG A 100 3.65 -6.66 -29.07
CA ARG A 100 3.23 -6.73 -30.49
C ARG A 100 4.10 -5.90 -31.42
N GLN A 101 5.00 -5.06 -30.89
CA GLN A 101 6.00 -4.30 -31.67
C GLN A 101 7.22 -5.17 -31.96
#